data_AF-A0A975XVY2-F1
#
_entry.id   AF-A0A975XVY2-F1
#
_cell.length_a   1.000
_cell.length_b   1.000
_cell.length_c   1.000
_cell.angle_alpha   90.00
_cell.angle_beta   90.00
_cell.angle_gamma   90.00
#
_symmetry.space_group_name_H-M   'P 1'
#
loop_
_entity.id
_entity.type
_entity.pdbx_description
1 polymer ?
#
loop_
_entity_poly.entity_id
_entity_poly.type
_entity_poly.pdbx_seq_one_letter_code
_entity_poly.pdbx_strand_id
1 'polypeptide(L)'
;MSIPTHIAIDRKNMANFLIYHLTQVVRHLETCTYHQPLHTWSRNLPSGQSDRGGNGLTLAGDDVSGREANLHTYWDELAGPRGLRGAALARRAEALSRLCGKPKKMQGPTIWLQESRNLAITVAYGDLPPWPPVSLSPTYAARAQQVGDQQLCKAGKRLGALLQQQLTGDGFPH
;
A
#
# COMPACT_ATOMS: atom_id res chain seq x y z
N MET A 1 -16.43 -29.88 -46.39
CA MET A 1 -15.76 -28.68 -45.85
C MET A 1 -16.81 -27.90 -45.06
N SER A 2 -16.79 -28.01 -43.73
CA SER A 2 -17.61 -27.18 -42.85
C SER A 2 -16.68 -26.47 -41.88
N ILE A 3 -16.65 -25.15 -41.96
CA ILE A 3 -16.01 -24.29 -40.95
C ILE A 3 -17.09 -24.00 -39.91
N PRO A 4 -16.92 -24.32 -38.61
CA PRO A 4 -17.84 -23.84 -37.60
C PRO A 4 -17.56 -22.36 -37.32
N THR A 5 -18.59 -21.57 -37.58
CA THR A 5 -18.81 -20.18 -37.19
C THR A 5 -18.53 -19.91 -35.70
N HIS A 6 -17.79 -18.83 -35.46
CA HIS A 6 -17.69 -17.98 -34.27
C HIS A 6 -18.45 -18.43 -33.00
N ILE A 7 -17.69 -18.70 -31.93
CA ILE A 7 -18.18 -18.58 -30.56
C ILE A 7 -18.65 -17.13 -30.36
N ALA A 8 -19.97 -16.92 -30.41
CA ALA A 8 -20.58 -15.70 -29.93
C ALA A 8 -20.40 -15.67 -28.40
N ILE A 9 -19.36 -14.97 -27.94
CA ILE A 9 -19.18 -14.69 -26.51
C ILE A 9 -20.33 -13.76 -26.12
N ASP A 10 -21.31 -14.29 -25.38
CA ASP A 10 -22.45 -13.54 -24.85
C ASP A 10 -21.96 -12.29 -24.11
N ARG A 11 -22.50 -11.12 -24.47
CA ARG A 11 -22.16 -9.82 -23.87
C ARG A 11 -22.35 -9.82 -22.35
N LYS A 12 -23.28 -10.61 -21.79
CA LYS A 12 -23.42 -10.79 -20.33
C LYS A 12 -22.26 -11.55 -19.72
N ASN A 13 -21.77 -12.59 -20.37
CA ASN A 13 -20.58 -13.33 -19.93
C ASN A 13 -19.33 -12.47 -20.03
N MET A 14 -19.21 -11.65 -21.08
CA MET A 14 -18.10 -10.70 -21.22
C MET A 14 -18.17 -9.56 -20.19
N ALA A 15 -19.35 -9.05 -19.87
CA ALA A 15 -19.54 -8.03 -18.83
C ALA A 15 -19.25 -8.60 -17.43
N ASN A 16 -19.73 -9.80 -17.11
CA ASN A 16 -19.42 -10.47 -15.84
C ASN A 16 -17.93 -10.81 -15.73
N PHE A 17 -17.30 -11.22 -16.83
CA PHE A 17 -15.86 -11.44 -16.92
C PHE A 17 -15.08 -10.12 -16.70
N LEU A 18 -15.50 -9.02 -17.34
CA LEU A 18 -14.88 -7.71 -17.14
C LEU A 18 -15.08 -7.18 -15.71
N ILE A 19 -16.28 -7.31 -15.14
CA ILE A 19 -16.57 -6.90 -13.76
C ILE A 19 -15.74 -7.74 -12.78
N TYR A 20 -15.64 -9.05 -13.00
CA TYR A 20 -14.79 -9.93 -12.22
C TYR A 20 -13.33 -9.46 -12.30
N HIS A 21 -12.77 -9.30 -13.49
CA HIS A 21 -11.38 -8.89 -13.65
C HIS A 21 -11.10 -7.47 -13.15
N LEU A 22 -12.03 -6.52 -13.32
CA LEU A 22 -11.94 -5.18 -12.74
C LEU A 22 -11.96 -5.22 -11.21
N THR A 23 -12.82 -6.05 -10.62
CA THR A 23 -12.83 -6.28 -9.16
C THR A 23 -11.49 -6.85 -8.68
N GLN A 24 -10.89 -7.75 -9.46
CA GLN A 24 -9.57 -8.30 -9.13
C GLN A 24 -8.48 -7.23 -9.24
N VAL A 25 -8.47 -6.40 -10.28
CA VAL A 25 -7.53 -5.28 -10.42
C VAL A 25 -7.69 -4.28 -9.26
N VAL A 26 -8.93 -3.94 -8.88
CA VAL A 26 -9.19 -3.08 -7.71
C VAL A 26 -8.66 -3.72 -6.43
N ARG A 27 -8.87 -5.02 -6.21
CA ARG A 27 -8.31 -5.76 -5.07
C ARG A 27 -6.77 -5.74 -5.05
N HIS A 28 -6.12 -5.81 -6.21
CA HIS A 28 -4.66 -5.69 -6.32
C HIS A 28 -4.16 -4.28 -5.97
N LEU A 29 -4.87 -3.24 -6.41
CA LEU A 29 -4.56 -1.84 -6.07
C LEU A 29 -4.80 -1.56 -4.58
N GLU A 30 -5.90 -2.07 -4.02
CA GLU A 30 -6.20 -2.00 -2.60
C GLU A 30 -5.16 -2.74 -1.75
N THR A 31 -4.60 -3.84 -2.25
CA THR A 31 -3.53 -4.55 -1.54
C THR A 31 -2.35 -3.63 -1.29
N CYS A 32 -1.94 -2.81 -2.26
CA CYS A 32 -0.89 -1.82 -2.05
C CYS A 32 -1.33 -0.72 -1.07
N THR A 33 -2.56 -0.23 -1.20
CA THR A 33 -3.15 0.80 -0.31
C THR A 33 -3.22 0.35 1.15
N TYR A 34 -3.66 -0.88 1.42
CA TYR A 34 -3.79 -1.41 2.78
C TYR A 34 -2.48 -1.55 3.52
N HIS A 35 -1.34 -1.52 2.84
CA HIS A 35 -0.02 -1.62 3.46
C HIS A 35 0.61 -0.25 3.75
N GLN A 36 0.02 0.84 3.27
CA GLN A 36 0.37 2.20 3.70
C GLN A 36 -0.39 2.48 5.02
N PRO A 37 0.28 2.60 6.17
CA PRO A 37 -0.39 2.73 7.47
C PRO A 37 -1.43 3.87 7.52
N LEU A 38 -1.10 5.05 7.00
CA LEU A 38 -1.94 6.24 7.02
C LEU A 38 -3.15 6.19 6.07
N HIS A 39 -3.22 5.18 5.18
CA HIS A 39 -4.44 4.89 4.42
C HIS A 39 -5.51 4.15 5.24
N THR A 40 -5.16 3.70 6.45
CA THR A 40 -6.02 2.82 7.26
C THR A 40 -6.53 3.46 8.55
N TRP A 41 -5.97 4.62 8.93
CA TRP A 41 -6.35 5.32 10.15
C TRP A 41 -5.99 6.81 10.11
N SER A 42 -6.81 7.64 10.74
CA SER A 42 -6.62 9.08 10.89
C SER A 42 -6.66 9.46 12.35
N ARG A 43 -5.85 10.46 12.72
CA ARG A 43 -5.89 11.07 14.06
C ARG A 43 -6.87 12.25 14.03
N ASN A 44 -7.55 12.51 15.14
CA ASN A 44 -8.24 13.78 15.29
C ASN A 44 -7.23 14.86 15.72
N LEU A 45 -7.21 15.97 14.98
CA LEU A 45 -6.56 17.19 15.41
C LEU A 45 -7.27 17.74 16.66
N PRO A 46 -6.60 18.60 17.43
CA PRO A 46 -7.22 19.15 18.64
C PRO A 46 -8.43 20.05 18.41
N SER A 47 -8.64 20.52 17.17
CA SER A 47 -9.90 21.13 16.72
C SER A 47 -11.09 20.15 16.69
N GLY A 48 -10.86 18.86 16.95
CA GLY A 48 -11.82 17.78 16.83
C GLY A 48 -11.98 17.24 15.41
N GLN A 49 -11.34 17.88 14.42
CA GLN A 49 -11.41 17.44 13.02
C GLN A 49 -10.41 16.32 12.74
N SER A 50 -10.79 15.37 11.89
CA SER A 50 -9.84 14.36 11.37
C SER A 50 -8.72 15.04 10.58
N ASP A 51 -7.48 14.59 10.80
CA ASP A 51 -6.30 14.98 10.03
C ASP A 51 -6.24 14.31 8.64
N ARG A 52 -7.27 13.52 8.29
CA ARG A 52 -7.40 12.84 6.99
C ARG A 52 -6.21 11.94 6.69
N GLY A 53 -5.73 11.21 7.70
CA GLY A 53 -4.63 10.26 7.53
C GLY A 53 -3.29 10.96 7.43
N GLY A 54 -3.07 12.01 8.23
CA GLY A 54 -1.80 12.73 8.30
C GLY A 54 -1.65 13.83 7.25
N ASN A 55 -2.64 14.04 6.37
CA ASN A 55 -2.66 15.17 5.43
C ASN A 55 -2.77 16.52 6.16
N GLY A 56 -3.47 16.55 7.31
CA GLY A 56 -3.62 17.73 8.16
C GLY A 56 -2.46 17.97 9.12
N LEU A 57 -1.44 17.09 9.14
CA LEU A 57 -0.28 17.21 10.00
C LEU A 57 0.93 17.66 9.17
N THR A 58 1.12 18.97 9.07
CA THR A 58 2.27 19.55 8.37
C THR A 58 3.57 19.26 9.15
N LEU A 59 4.67 19.07 8.43
CA LEU A 59 5.98 18.83 8.99
C LEU A 59 6.79 20.13 9.03
N ALA A 60 7.66 20.28 10.02
CA ALA A 60 8.58 21.41 10.14
C ALA A 60 9.90 21.12 9.39
N GLY A 61 10.37 22.07 8.57
CA GLY A 61 11.69 22.03 7.93
C GLY A 61 11.68 22.35 6.43
N ASP A 62 12.84 22.79 5.92
CA ASP A 62 13.09 23.12 4.51
C ASP A 62 13.59 21.90 3.68
N ASP A 63 13.73 20.71 4.29
CA ASP A 63 14.52 19.60 3.75
C ASP A 63 13.75 18.55 2.91
N VAL A 64 12.43 18.72 2.72
CA VAL A 64 11.65 17.96 1.74
C VAL A 64 11.32 18.85 0.53
N SER A 65 12.35 19.25 -0.23
CA SER A 65 12.21 19.82 -1.58
C SER A 65 11.34 21.09 -1.74
N GLY A 66 11.10 21.86 -0.67
CA GLY A 66 10.26 23.07 -0.74
C GLY A 66 8.80 22.81 -1.13
N ARG A 67 8.28 21.61 -0.89
CA ARG A 67 6.87 21.25 -1.09
C ARG A 67 6.26 21.01 0.27
N GLU A 68 5.00 21.43 0.47
CA GLU A 68 4.24 21.23 1.71
C GLU A 68 4.34 19.76 2.16
N ALA A 69 5.30 19.45 3.03
CA ALA A 69 5.56 18.11 3.48
C ALA A 69 4.58 17.85 4.64
N ASN A 70 3.51 17.13 4.37
CA ASN A 70 2.66 16.59 5.42
C ASN A 70 3.06 15.13 5.71
N LEU A 71 2.60 14.63 6.86
CA LEU A 71 2.93 13.29 7.31
C LEU A 71 2.51 12.21 6.29
N HIS A 72 1.36 12.37 5.64
CA HIS A 72 0.88 11.41 4.64
C HIS A 72 1.84 11.28 3.47
N THR A 73 2.21 12.41 2.87
CA THR A 73 3.14 12.45 1.73
C THR A 73 4.51 11.89 2.12
N TYR A 74 4.99 12.18 3.33
CA TYR A 74 6.23 11.59 3.84
C TYR A 74 6.18 10.05 3.83
N TRP A 75 5.09 9.45 4.34
CA TRP A 75 4.93 7.99 4.38
C TRP A 75 4.76 7.36 2.99
N ASP A 76 4.07 8.03 2.06
CA ASP A 76 3.95 7.57 0.68
C ASP A 76 5.32 7.51 -0.03
N GLU A 77 6.19 8.47 0.26
CA GLU A 77 7.50 8.59 -0.39
C GLU A 77 8.57 7.62 0.17
N LEU A 78 8.31 6.96 1.31
CA LEU A 78 9.23 5.94 1.88
C LEU A 78 9.49 4.77 0.92
N ALA A 79 8.54 4.49 0.02
CA ALA A 79 8.70 3.44 -0.96
C ALA A 79 9.81 3.75 -1.99
N GLY A 80 10.07 5.03 -2.19
CA GLY A 80 11.05 5.57 -3.11
C GLY A 80 10.62 6.93 -3.64
N PRO A 81 11.57 7.71 -4.19
CA PRO A 81 11.28 9.03 -4.69
C PRO A 81 10.28 8.98 -5.86
N ARG A 82 9.48 10.03 -6.00
CA ARG A 82 8.61 10.22 -7.16
C ARG A 82 9.43 10.09 -8.45
N GLY A 83 8.93 9.26 -9.37
CA GLY A 83 9.61 8.98 -10.65
C GLY A 83 10.65 7.86 -10.61
N LEU A 84 10.72 7.08 -9.52
CA LEU A 84 11.48 5.83 -9.48
C LEU A 84 11.03 4.89 -10.62
N ARG A 85 11.92 4.61 -11.57
CA ARG A 85 11.63 3.83 -12.77
C ARG A 85 12.88 3.14 -13.33
N GLY A 86 12.67 2.25 -14.31
CA GLY A 86 13.75 1.57 -15.03
C GLY A 86 14.73 0.84 -14.11
N ALA A 87 16.02 0.94 -14.40
CA ALA A 87 17.06 0.25 -13.65
C ALA A 87 17.11 0.64 -12.15
N ALA A 88 16.74 1.87 -11.80
CA ALA A 88 16.70 2.29 -10.40
C ALA A 88 15.58 1.58 -9.63
N LEU A 89 14.39 1.46 -10.22
CA LEU A 89 13.29 0.69 -9.65
C LEU A 89 13.68 -0.79 -9.50
N ALA A 90 14.28 -1.38 -10.53
CA ALA A 90 14.71 -2.78 -10.50
C ALA A 90 15.70 -3.05 -9.35
N ARG A 91 16.73 -2.19 -9.20
CA ARG A 91 17.69 -2.30 -8.09
C ARG A 91 17.03 -2.16 -6.71
N ARG A 92 16.08 -1.23 -6.56
CA ARG A 92 15.35 -1.05 -5.31
C ARG A 92 14.48 -2.27 -4.99
N ALA A 93 13.77 -2.80 -5.98
CA ALA A 93 12.97 -4.00 -5.83
C ALA A 93 13.83 -5.23 -5.46
N GLU A 94 15.00 -5.37 -6.08
CA GLU A 94 15.95 -6.44 -5.75
C GLU A 94 16.54 -6.28 -4.35
N ALA A 95 16.92 -5.06 -3.95
CA ALA A 95 17.39 -4.79 -2.60
C ALA A 95 16.31 -5.14 -1.55
N LEU A 96 15.06 -4.72 -1.80
CA LEU A 96 13.91 -5.06 -0.94
C LEU A 96 13.69 -6.57 -0.88
N SER A 97 13.68 -7.27 -2.02
CA SER A 97 13.38 -8.71 -2.07
C SER A 97 14.34 -9.54 -1.22
N ARG A 98 15.62 -9.14 -1.14
CA ARG A 98 16.63 -9.77 -0.27
C ARG A 98 16.36 -9.55 1.22
N LEU A 99 15.74 -8.43 1.60
CA LEU A 99 15.34 -8.13 2.98
C LEU A 99 14.02 -8.84 3.36
N CYS A 100 13.18 -9.11 2.37
CA CYS A 100 11.91 -9.77 2.60
C CYS A 100 12.12 -11.24 3.02
N GLY A 101 11.70 -11.63 4.23
CA GLY A 101 11.81 -13.03 4.72
C GLY A 101 10.99 -14.07 3.95
N LYS A 102 10.78 -15.28 4.47
CA LYS A 102 9.90 -16.26 3.77
C LYS A 102 8.43 -15.78 3.76
N PRO A 103 7.64 -16.10 2.71
CA PRO A 103 6.21 -15.82 2.73
C PRO A 103 5.54 -16.59 3.87
N LYS A 104 4.76 -15.87 4.69
CA LYS A 104 3.87 -16.50 5.67
C LYS A 104 2.58 -16.93 4.98
N LYS A 105 1.83 -17.84 5.60
CA LYS A 105 0.48 -18.22 5.12
C LYS A 105 -0.33 -16.96 4.83
N MET A 106 -0.92 -16.90 3.64
CA MET A 106 -1.70 -15.73 3.23
C MET A 106 -2.93 -15.59 4.11
N GLN A 107 -3.11 -14.40 4.65
CA GLN A 107 -4.26 -14.00 5.46
C GLN A 107 -5.20 -13.15 4.60
N GLY A 108 -6.44 -12.95 5.03
CA GLY A 108 -7.39 -12.10 4.31
C GLY A 108 -7.12 -10.59 4.46
N PRO A 109 -7.70 -9.75 3.59
CA PRO A 109 -7.54 -8.29 3.61
C PRO A 109 -7.88 -7.63 4.95
N THR A 110 -8.86 -8.14 5.69
CA THR A 110 -9.24 -7.63 7.02
C THR A 110 -8.06 -7.62 7.99
N ILE A 111 -7.23 -8.67 7.98
CA ILE A 111 -6.06 -8.70 8.85
C ILE A 111 -4.98 -7.73 8.36
N TRP A 112 -4.82 -7.55 7.05
CA TRP A 112 -3.85 -6.60 6.50
C TRP A 112 -4.19 -5.17 6.92
N LEU A 113 -5.49 -4.82 6.87
CA LEU A 113 -5.99 -3.54 7.33
C LEU A 113 -5.72 -3.33 8.83
N GLN A 114 -5.96 -4.35 9.66
CA GLN A 114 -5.69 -4.29 11.11
C GLN A 114 -4.19 -4.13 11.41
N GLU A 115 -3.33 -4.88 10.71
CA GLU A 115 -1.88 -4.76 10.85
C GLU A 115 -1.40 -3.33 10.56
N SER A 116 -1.87 -2.73 9.46
CA SER A 116 -1.49 -1.38 9.05
C SER A 116 -2.11 -0.31 9.93
N ARG A 117 -3.34 -0.50 10.41
CA ARG A 117 -3.97 0.40 11.38
C ARG A 117 -3.17 0.45 12.68
N ASN A 118 -2.72 -0.71 13.16
CA ASN A 118 -1.88 -0.76 14.36
C ASN A 118 -0.56 -0.01 14.15
N LEU A 119 0.08 -0.14 12.97
CA LEU A 119 1.28 0.63 12.64
C LEU A 119 1.00 2.13 12.48
N ALA A 120 -0.17 2.51 11.98
CA ALA A 120 -0.55 3.91 11.91
C ALA A 120 -0.57 4.51 13.32
N ILE A 121 -1.26 3.86 14.24
CA ILE A 121 -1.40 4.30 15.63
C ILE A 121 -0.04 4.29 16.35
N THR A 122 0.71 3.19 16.26
CA THR A 122 1.88 2.95 17.12
C THR A 122 3.20 3.48 16.53
N VAL A 123 3.29 3.68 15.22
CA VAL A 123 4.54 4.08 14.55
C VAL A 123 4.37 5.38 13.79
N ALA A 124 3.42 5.45 12.85
CA ALA A 124 3.27 6.63 12.00
C ALA A 124 2.89 7.85 12.83
N TYR A 125 1.88 7.70 13.67
CA TYR A 125 1.49 8.71 14.64
C TYR A 125 2.31 8.60 15.92
N GLY A 126 2.44 7.40 16.49
CA GLY A 126 3.27 7.10 17.66
C GLY A 126 3.27 8.23 18.69
N ASP A 127 4.47 8.68 19.05
CA ASP A 127 4.70 9.77 20.00
C ASP A 127 4.78 11.16 19.33
N LEU A 128 4.44 11.28 18.04
CA LEU A 128 4.42 12.59 17.39
C LEU A 128 3.39 13.50 18.07
N PRO A 129 3.73 14.77 18.33
CA PRO A 129 2.78 15.72 18.89
C PRO A 129 1.55 15.87 17.95
N PRO A 130 0.36 16.11 18.50
CA PRO A 130 -0.85 16.24 17.71
C PRO A 130 -0.98 17.62 17.03
N TRP A 131 -0.02 18.52 17.24
CA TRP A 131 -0.06 19.91 16.79
C TRP A 131 0.95 20.12 15.65
N PRO A 132 0.49 20.53 14.46
CA PRO A 132 1.39 20.95 13.39
C PRO A 132 2.03 22.33 13.69
N PRO A 133 3.21 22.63 13.14
CA PRO A 133 4.04 21.72 12.36
C PRO A 133 4.82 20.74 13.24
N VAL A 134 5.07 19.53 12.74
CA VAL A 134 5.77 18.46 13.47
C VAL A 134 7.17 18.25 12.92
N SER A 135 8.19 18.33 13.77
CA SER A 135 9.55 17.93 13.39
C SER A 135 9.72 16.42 13.50
N LEU A 136 10.18 15.77 12.44
CA LEU A 136 10.52 14.36 12.47
C LEU A 136 11.98 14.19 12.95
N SER A 137 12.19 13.41 14.01
CA SER A 137 13.54 13.10 14.46
C SER A 137 14.22 12.11 13.51
N PRO A 138 15.57 12.04 13.50
CA PRO A 138 16.28 11.00 12.77
C PRO A 138 15.88 9.57 13.19
N THR A 139 15.56 9.38 14.47
CA THR A 139 15.07 8.10 15.00
C THR A 139 13.70 7.73 14.45
N TYR A 140 12.80 8.71 14.34
CA TYR A 140 11.50 8.54 13.69
C TYR A 140 11.71 8.15 12.22
N ALA A 141 12.53 8.89 11.48
CA ALA A 141 12.76 8.65 10.06
C ALA A 141 13.32 7.25 9.78
N ALA A 142 14.32 6.82 10.56
CA ALA A 142 14.88 5.47 10.46
C ALA A 142 13.82 4.39 10.75
N ARG A 143 12.99 4.60 11.78
CA ARG A 143 11.92 3.66 12.14
C ARG A 143 10.83 3.61 11.08
N ALA A 144 10.43 4.76 10.55
CA ALA A 144 9.44 4.88 9.49
C ALA A 144 9.92 4.15 8.23
N GLN A 145 11.16 4.38 7.79
CA GLN A 145 11.75 3.68 6.64
C GLN A 145 11.77 2.16 6.85
N GLN A 146 12.19 1.69 8.03
CA GLN A 146 12.20 0.26 8.35
C GLN A 146 10.79 -0.36 8.23
N VAL A 147 9.77 0.32 8.75
CA VAL A 147 8.38 -0.15 8.68
C VAL A 147 7.83 -0.07 7.26
N GLY A 148 8.14 1.00 6.52
CA GLY A 148 7.78 1.16 5.11
C GLY A 148 8.32 0.00 4.25
N ASP A 149 9.59 -0.35 4.42
CA ASP A 149 10.23 -1.47 3.71
C ASP A 149 9.56 -2.81 4.06
N GLN A 150 9.22 -3.03 5.33
CA GLN A 150 8.50 -4.23 5.76
C GLN A 150 7.09 -4.31 5.14
N GLN A 151 6.39 -3.18 5.06
CA GLN A 151 5.05 -3.11 4.47
C GLN A 151 5.10 -3.33 2.95
N LEU A 152 6.08 -2.77 2.25
CA LEU A 152 6.32 -3.07 0.84
C LEU A 152 6.60 -4.55 0.60
N CYS A 153 7.44 -5.17 1.44
CA CYS A 153 7.69 -6.61 1.38
C CYS A 153 6.41 -7.43 1.54
N LYS A 154 5.53 -7.06 2.47
CA LYS A 154 4.24 -7.73 2.69
C LYS A 154 3.31 -7.52 1.50
N ALA A 155 3.18 -6.28 1.01
CA ALA A 155 2.34 -5.92 -0.12
C ALA A 155 2.72 -6.72 -1.36
N GLY A 156 4.01 -6.71 -1.74
CA GLY A 156 4.51 -7.42 -2.92
C GLY A 156 4.27 -8.94 -2.85
N LYS A 157 4.49 -9.56 -1.69
CA LYS A 157 4.25 -10.99 -1.51
C LYS A 157 2.77 -11.36 -1.52
N ARG A 158 1.93 -10.58 -0.84
CA ARG A 158 0.47 -10.81 -0.79
C ARG A 158 -0.13 -10.61 -2.19
N LEU A 159 0.31 -9.58 -2.91
CA LEU A 159 -0.05 -9.36 -4.31
C LEU A 159 0.39 -10.52 -5.20
N GLY A 160 1.66 -10.95 -5.11
CA GLY A 160 2.16 -12.10 -5.87
C GLY A 160 1.39 -13.39 -5.60
N ALA A 161 1.04 -13.65 -4.34
CA ALA A 161 0.24 -14.81 -3.95
C ALA A 161 -1.21 -14.73 -4.45
N LEU A 162 -1.85 -13.55 -4.40
CA LEU A 162 -3.17 -13.34 -4.99
C LEU A 162 -3.14 -13.57 -6.50
N LEU A 163 -2.17 -12.99 -7.21
CA LEU A 163 -2.00 -13.20 -8.65
C LEU A 163 -1.78 -14.68 -8.98
N GLN A 164 -0.92 -15.37 -8.23
CA GLN A 164 -0.67 -16.80 -8.41
C GLN A 164 -1.95 -17.63 -8.27
N GLN A 165 -2.74 -17.39 -7.22
CA GLN A 165 -4.02 -18.09 -7.00
C GLN A 165 -5.01 -17.84 -8.14
N GLN A 166 -5.08 -16.60 -8.64
CA GLN A 166 -5.96 -16.24 -9.74
C GLN A 166 -5.55 -16.88 -11.06
N LEU A 167 -4.24 -17.03 -11.29
CA LEU A 167 -3.70 -17.62 -12.52
C LEU A 167 -3.72 -19.15 -12.51
N THR A 168 -3.70 -19.81 -11.34
CA THR A 168 -3.78 -21.28 -11.25
C THR A 168 -5.17 -21.83 -10.97
N GLY A 169 -6.12 -20.99 -10.55
CA GLY A 169 -7.49 -21.41 -10.27
C GLY A 169 -7.74 -21.96 -8.86
N ASP A 170 -6.74 -21.89 -7.97
CA ASP A 170 -6.85 -22.34 -6.57
C ASP A 170 -7.46 -21.23 -5.69
N GLY A 171 -8.79 -21.06 -5.76
CA GLY A 171 -9.53 -20.04 -5.01
C GLY A 171 -9.64 -20.31 -3.50
N PHE A 172 -9.84 -19.24 -2.71
CA PHE A 172 -10.18 -19.32 -1.28
C PHE A 172 -11.40 -20.23 -1.07
N PRO A 173 -11.37 -21.20 -0.13
CA PRO A 173 -12.61 -21.80 0.35
C PRO A 173 -13.42 -20.69 1.02
N HIS A 174 -14.67 -20.54 0.58
CA HIS A 174 -15.67 -19.66 1.18
C HIS A 174 -15.88 -19.96 2.66
#